data_AF-A0A6I9N263-F1
#
_entry.id   AF-A0A6I9N263-F1
#
_cell.length_a   1.000
_cell.length_b   1.000
_cell.length_c   1.000
_cell.angle_alpha   90.00
_cell.angle_beta   90.00
_cell.angle_gamma   90.00
#
_symmetry.space_group_name_H-M   'P 1'
#
loop_
_entity.id
_entity.type
_entity.pdbx_description
1 polymer ?
#
loop_
_entity_poly.entity_id
_entity_poly.type
_entity_poly.pdbx_seq_one_letter_code
_entity_poly.pdbx_strand_id
1 'polypeptide(L)'
;MSVRSALTRKLIDADTALKLLEAQAASGGIVDLAIKDKLSVHKAAERGLIDSSDMHKLLNAQKAFTGVEDPMTKDRLAVGPAASKGYIPHENARRYMEAQYLTGGFVDPSKAGRLSVKEALATNIIDSKTADELQDETTYKKELVDPITKEKISYKQAMDRCKIDNHTGLLLLPAASTDATGAPSYSNYRF
;
A
#
# COMPACT_ATOMS: atom_id res chain seq x y z
N MET A 1 5.04 1.02 -14.77
CA MET A 1 4.87 -0.46 -14.71
C MET A 1 4.18 -0.83 -13.39
N SER A 2 3.44 -1.92 -13.32
CA SER A 2 2.77 -2.36 -12.08
C SER A 2 3.75 -2.97 -11.07
N VAL A 3 3.32 -3.09 -9.81
CA VAL A 3 4.11 -3.71 -8.73
C VAL A 3 4.47 -5.16 -9.05
N ARG A 4 3.49 -5.96 -9.50
CA ARG A 4 3.76 -7.34 -9.96
C ARG A 4 4.77 -7.38 -11.10
N SER A 5 4.67 -6.50 -12.09
CA SER A 5 5.65 -6.46 -13.19
C SER A 5 7.06 -6.14 -12.68
N ALA A 6 7.19 -5.27 -11.67
CA ALA A 6 8.47 -4.94 -11.05
C ALA A 6 9.05 -6.14 -10.29
N LEU A 7 8.19 -6.90 -9.58
CA LEU A 7 8.57 -8.15 -8.92
C LEU A 7 9.03 -9.21 -9.93
N THR A 8 8.26 -9.45 -11.00
CA THR A 8 8.63 -10.42 -12.05
C THR A 8 9.97 -10.08 -12.70
N ARG A 9 10.29 -8.79 -12.84
CA ARG A 9 11.57 -8.29 -13.37
C ARG A 9 12.66 -8.13 -12.31
N LYS A 10 12.43 -8.61 -11.08
CA LYS A 10 13.38 -8.56 -9.95
C LYS A 10 13.88 -7.15 -9.61
N LEU A 11 13.07 -6.13 -9.89
CA LEU A 11 13.39 -4.74 -9.54
C LEU A 11 13.12 -4.45 -8.06
N ILE A 12 12.18 -5.20 -7.48
CA ILE A 12 11.81 -5.18 -6.06
C ILE A 12 11.73 -6.62 -5.55
N ASP A 13 11.96 -6.80 -4.25
CA ASP A 13 11.80 -8.10 -3.61
C ASP A 13 10.32 -8.43 -3.33
N ALA A 14 10.03 -9.71 -3.06
CA ALA A 14 8.68 -10.21 -2.87
C ALA A 14 7.96 -9.60 -1.65
N ASP A 15 8.69 -9.31 -0.58
CA ASP A 15 8.13 -8.77 0.66
C ASP A 15 7.76 -7.29 0.47
N THR A 16 8.63 -6.50 -0.17
CA THR A 16 8.31 -5.13 -0.61
C THR A 16 7.11 -5.11 -1.55
N ALA A 17 7.08 -5.99 -2.56
CA ALA A 17 5.97 -6.07 -3.51
C ALA A 17 4.63 -6.36 -2.82
N LEU A 18 4.60 -7.34 -1.93
CA LEU A 18 3.41 -7.71 -1.17
C LEU A 18 2.93 -6.53 -0.30
N LYS A 19 3.81 -5.87 0.44
CA LYS A 19 3.46 -4.73 1.30
C LYS A 19 2.90 -3.54 0.52
N LEU A 20 3.46 -3.25 -0.65
CA LEU A 20 2.94 -2.22 -1.54
C LEU A 20 1.54 -2.57 -2.06
N LEU A 21 1.30 -3.84 -2.44
CA LEU A 21 -0.01 -4.31 -2.87
C LEU A 21 -1.04 -4.32 -1.71
N GLU A 22 -0.63 -4.68 -0.50
CA GLU A 22 -1.46 -4.60 0.70
C GLU A 22 -1.89 -3.15 0.98
N ALA A 23 -0.95 -2.19 0.89
CA ALA A 23 -1.25 -0.78 1.06
C ALA A 23 -2.25 -0.26 0.00
N GLN A 24 -2.12 -0.69 -1.26
CA GLN A 24 -3.09 -0.39 -2.31
C GLN A 24 -4.48 -0.97 -1.99
N ALA A 25 -4.56 -2.26 -1.64
CA ALA A 25 -5.81 -2.92 -1.28
C ALA A 25 -6.50 -2.25 -0.07
N ALA A 26 -5.73 -1.88 0.96
CA ALA A 26 -6.23 -1.22 2.16
C ALA A 26 -6.68 0.24 1.94
N SER A 27 -6.24 0.86 0.84
CA SER A 27 -6.53 2.27 0.49
C SER A 27 -7.43 2.42 -0.75
N GLY A 28 -8.10 1.36 -1.20
CA GLY A 28 -9.15 1.46 -2.22
C GLY A 28 -9.12 0.41 -3.32
N GLY A 29 -8.01 -0.33 -3.45
CA GLY A 29 -7.88 -1.38 -4.47
C GLY A 29 -6.53 -1.33 -5.19
N ILE A 30 -6.26 -2.39 -5.94
CA ILE A 30 -5.02 -2.57 -6.70
C ILE A 30 -5.03 -1.65 -7.91
N VAL A 31 -3.95 -0.90 -8.10
CA VAL A 31 -3.86 0.09 -9.18
C VAL A 31 -3.59 -0.59 -10.52
N ASP A 32 -4.43 -0.29 -11.52
CA ASP A 32 -4.21 -0.65 -12.91
C ASP A 32 -3.80 0.59 -13.72
N LEU A 33 -2.55 0.61 -14.18
CA LEU A 33 -1.99 1.74 -14.92
C LEU A 33 -2.60 1.91 -16.32
N ALA A 34 -3.18 0.86 -16.91
CA ALA A 34 -3.75 0.92 -18.25
C ALA A 34 -5.07 1.69 -18.27
N ILE A 35 -5.91 1.47 -17.26
CA ILE A 35 -7.22 2.15 -17.12
C ILE A 35 -7.17 3.35 -16.16
N LYS A 36 -6.05 3.57 -15.47
CA LYS A 36 -5.83 4.65 -14.50
C LYS A 36 -6.82 4.62 -13.33
N ASP A 37 -7.20 3.40 -12.92
CA ASP A 37 -8.20 3.18 -11.88
C ASP A 37 -7.78 2.04 -10.94
N LYS A 38 -8.47 1.91 -9.82
CA LYS A 38 -8.27 0.86 -8.81
C LYS A 38 -9.28 -0.26 -9.00
N LEU A 39 -8.81 -1.48 -8.82
CA LEU A 39 -9.61 -2.69 -8.94
C LEU A 39 -9.71 -3.40 -7.60
N SER A 40 -10.81 -4.11 -7.39
CA SER A 40 -10.86 -5.10 -6.33
C SER A 40 -9.78 -6.17 -6.55
N VAL A 41 -9.33 -6.79 -5.47
CA VAL A 41 -8.31 -7.86 -5.49
C VAL A 41 -8.72 -8.98 -6.45
N HIS A 42 -10.01 -9.33 -6.51
CA HIS A 42 -10.50 -10.34 -7.45
C HIS A 42 -10.32 -9.90 -8.92
N LYS A 43 -10.75 -8.69 -9.28
CA LYS A 43 -10.59 -8.16 -10.64
C LYS A 43 -9.11 -7.96 -11.01
N ALA A 44 -8.28 -7.62 -10.02
CA ALA A 44 -6.84 -7.50 -10.21
C ALA A 44 -6.19 -8.87 -10.50
N ALA A 45 -6.66 -9.95 -9.87
CA ALA A 45 -6.21 -11.31 -10.15
C ALA A 45 -6.57 -11.74 -11.58
N GLU A 46 -7.81 -11.50 -12.00
CA GLU A 46 -8.29 -11.81 -13.37
C GLU A 46 -7.47 -11.09 -14.44
N ARG A 47 -7.02 -9.86 -14.16
CA ARG A 47 -6.15 -9.08 -15.04
C ARG A 47 -4.66 -9.37 -14.90
N GLY A 48 -4.27 -10.31 -14.04
CA GLY A 48 -2.86 -10.65 -13.82
C GLY A 48 -2.04 -9.50 -13.22
N LEU A 49 -2.67 -8.62 -12.43
CA LEU A 49 -1.97 -7.53 -11.71
C LEU A 49 -1.39 -8.00 -10.36
N ILE A 50 -1.86 -9.14 -9.87
CA ILE A 50 -1.38 -9.81 -8.65
C ILE A 50 -1.18 -11.30 -8.94
N ASP A 51 -0.41 -11.98 -8.09
CA ASP A 51 -0.23 -13.42 -8.17
C ASP A 51 -1.25 -14.14 -7.27
N SER A 52 -1.74 -15.31 -7.71
CA SER A 52 -2.76 -16.07 -6.97
C SER A 52 -2.30 -16.48 -5.57
N SER A 53 -0.98 -16.63 -5.37
CA SER A 53 -0.39 -16.92 -4.06
C SER A 53 -0.61 -15.82 -3.02
N ASP A 54 -0.76 -14.56 -3.44
CA ASP A 54 -0.96 -13.42 -2.54
C ASP A 54 -2.43 -13.07 -2.33
N MET A 55 -3.35 -13.70 -3.09
CA MET A 55 -4.78 -13.39 -3.10
C MET A 55 -5.39 -13.37 -1.69
N HIS A 56 -5.10 -14.38 -0.86
CA HIS A 56 -5.64 -14.44 0.50
C HIS A 56 -5.16 -13.27 1.38
N LYS A 57 -3.87 -12.91 1.29
CA LYS A 57 -3.30 -11.79 2.06
C LYS A 57 -3.90 -10.46 1.61
N LEU A 58 -4.01 -10.27 0.29
CA LEU A 58 -4.57 -9.06 -0.28
C LEU A 58 -6.08 -8.91 -0.01
N LEU A 59 -6.84 -10.01 0.02
CA LEU A 59 -8.24 -9.98 0.44
C LEU A 59 -8.39 -9.55 1.91
N ASN A 60 -7.46 -9.96 2.79
CA ASN A 60 -7.44 -9.49 4.17
C ASN A 60 -7.09 -8.00 4.25
N ALA A 61 -6.14 -7.51 3.46
CA ALA A 61 -5.85 -6.09 3.37
C ALA A 61 -7.04 -5.29 2.80
N GLN A 62 -7.76 -5.82 1.80
CA GLN A 62 -8.92 -5.17 1.21
C GLN A 62 -10.05 -4.93 2.22
N LYS A 63 -10.18 -5.78 3.26
CA LYS A 63 -11.15 -5.56 4.34
C LYS A 63 -10.91 -4.25 5.09
N ALA A 64 -9.69 -3.71 5.08
CA ALA A 64 -9.42 -2.39 5.64
C ALA A 64 -10.14 -1.27 4.88
N PHE A 65 -10.44 -1.47 3.60
CA PHE A 65 -11.21 -0.55 2.78
C PHE A 65 -12.71 -0.87 2.76
N THR A 66 -13.08 -2.14 2.60
CA THR A 66 -14.50 -2.56 2.49
C THR A 66 -15.21 -2.78 3.83
N GLY A 67 -14.46 -2.66 4.93
CA GLY A 67 -14.91 -3.02 6.27
C GLY A 67 -14.88 -4.51 6.57
N VAL A 68 -14.77 -4.82 7.86
CA VAL A 68 -14.89 -6.17 8.41
C VAL A 68 -16.27 -6.34 9.01
N GLU A 69 -17.03 -7.33 8.57
CA GLU A 69 -18.33 -7.62 9.16
C GLU A 69 -18.17 -8.23 10.56
N ASP A 70 -18.83 -7.62 11.55
CA ASP A 70 -18.96 -8.17 12.89
C ASP A 70 -19.99 -9.32 12.88
N PRO A 71 -19.62 -10.56 13.24
CA PRO A 71 -20.56 -11.68 13.25
C PRO A 71 -21.78 -11.47 14.15
N MET A 72 -21.65 -10.68 15.22
CA MET A 72 -22.68 -10.43 16.23
C MET A 72 -23.63 -9.32 15.80
N THR A 73 -23.11 -8.17 15.35
CA THR A 73 -23.96 -7.00 15.02
C THR A 73 -24.31 -6.91 13.54
N LYS A 74 -23.58 -7.64 12.67
CA LYS A 74 -23.63 -7.52 11.20
C LYS A 74 -23.16 -6.18 10.64
N ASP A 75 -22.63 -5.31 11.50
CA ASP A 75 -22.06 -4.03 11.07
C ASP A 75 -20.71 -4.21 10.41
N ARG A 76 -20.39 -3.33 9.45
CA ARG A 76 -19.06 -3.26 8.86
C ARG A 76 -18.18 -2.31 9.67
N LEU A 77 -17.20 -2.88 10.36
CA LEU A 77 -16.24 -2.17 11.16
C LEU A 77 -15.08 -1.63 10.32
N ALA A 78 -14.67 -0.40 10.61
CA ALA A 78 -13.40 0.16 10.14
C ALA A 78 -12.20 -0.57 10.79
N VAL A 79 -10.99 -0.29 10.30
CA VAL A 79 -9.76 -1.01 10.69
C VAL A 79 -9.51 -1.01 12.20
N GLY A 80 -9.59 0.15 12.86
CA GLY A 80 -9.31 0.26 14.29
C GLY A 80 -10.27 -0.57 15.15
N PRO A 81 -11.60 -0.38 15.06
CA PRO A 81 -12.57 -1.19 15.80
C PRO A 81 -12.46 -2.69 15.48
N ALA A 82 -12.19 -3.04 14.22
CA ALA A 82 -11.96 -4.44 13.83
C ALA A 82 -10.71 -5.03 14.50
N ALA A 83 -9.64 -4.25 14.64
CA ALA A 83 -8.43 -4.65 15.33
C ALA A 83 -8.66 -4.80 16.85
N SER A 84 -9.39 -3.86 17.47
CA SER A 84 -9.74 -3.93 18.89
C SER A 84 -10.58 -5.17 19.23
N LYS A 85 -11.40 -5.66 18.29
CA LYS A 85 -12.15 -6.92 18.42
C LYS A 85 -11.38 -8.17 17.98
N GLY A 86 -10.13 -8.02 17.55
CA GLY A 86 -9.26 -9.13 17.14
C GLY A 86 -9.55 -9.70 15.75
N TYR A 87 -10.36 -9.04 14.91
CA TYR A 87 -10.65 -9.51 13.55
C TYR A 87 -9.51 -9.22 12.57
N ILE A 88 -8.65 -8.25 12.89
CA ILE A 88 -7.42 -7.96 12.16
C ILE A 88 -6.26 -7.97 13.16
N PRO A 89 -5.14 -8.65 12.87
CA PRO A 89 -3.94 -8.56 13.70
C PRO A 89 -3.48 -7.10 13.86
N HIS A 90 -3.17 -6.68 15.08
CA HIS A 90 -2.81 -5.29 15.39
C HIS A 90 -1.68 -4.74 14.50
N GLU A 91 -0.68 -5.56 14.17
CA GLU A 91 0.42 -5.15 13.29
C GLU A 91 -0.07 -4.83 11.86
N ASN A 92 -0.99 -5.62 11.32
CA ASN A 92 -1.58 -5.37 10.00
C ASN A 92 -2.48 -4.15 10.04
N ALA A 93 -3.32 -4.04 11.08
CA ALA A 93 -4.19 -2.89 11.28
C ALA A 93 -3.41 -1.58 11.32
N ARG A 94 -2.28 -1.56 12.04
CA ARG A 94 -1.40 -0.38 12.07
C ARG A 94 -0.89 0.00 10.68
N ARG A 95 -0.36 -0.96 9.92
CA ARG A 95 0.14 -0.71 8.55
C ARG A 95 -0.96 -0.21 7.61
N TYR A 96 -2.18 -0.76 7.73
CA TYR A 96 -3.32 -0.35 6.92
C TYR A 96 -3.80 1.06 7.28
N MET A 97 -3.85 1.39 8.57
CA MET A 97 -4.19 2.75 9.03
C MET A 97 -3.14 3.78 8.61
N GLU A 98 -1.85 3.43 8.68
CA GLU A 98 -0.75 4.28 8.16
C GLU A 98 -0.91 4.54 6.67
N ALA A 99 -1.16 3.49 5.87
CA ALA A 99 -1.39 3.63 4.43
C ALA A 99 -2.62 4.52 4.13
N GLN A 100 -3.72 4.37 4.88
CA GLN A 100 -4.91 5.22 4.73
C GLN A 100 -4.62 6.67 5.10
N TYR A 101 -4.00 6.91 6.26
CA TYR A 101 -3.62 8.23 6.73
C TYR A 101 -2.76 8.97 5.69
N LEU A 102 -1.69 8.33 5.20
CA LEU A 102 -0.76 8.92 4.24
C LEU A 102 -1.37 9.10 2.84
N THR A 103 -2.49 8.45 2.53
CA THR A 103 -3.19 8.56 1.24
C THR A 103 -4.48 9.37 1.30
N GLY A 104 -4.64 10.20 2.35
CA GLY A 104 -5.70 11.21 2.44
C GLY A 104 -6.69 11.02 3.58
N GLY A 105 -6.49 10.04 4.46
CA GLY A 105 -7.28 9.86 5.69
C GLY A 105 -7.92 8.48 5.83
N PHE A 106 -8.61 8.30 6.96
CA PHE A 106 -9.17 7.02 7.36
C PHE A 106 -10.41 6.64 6.56
N VAL A 107 -10.64 5.34 6.43
CA VAL A 107 -11.82 4.80 5.77
C VAL A 107 -12.87 4.43 6.80
N ASP A 108 -14.08 4.94 6.59
CA ASP A 108 -15.29 4.47 7.26
C ASP A 108 -16.12 3.70 6.21
N PRO A 109 -16.27 2.36 6.34
CA PRO A 109 -17.02 1.55 5.37
C PRO A 109 -18.49 1.98 5.20
N SER A 110 -19.05 2.73 6.15
CA SER A 110 -20.43 3.23 6.11
C SER A 110 -20.58 4.58 5.44
N LYS A 111 -19.47 5.27 5.10
CA LYS A 111 -19.49 6.63 4.55
C LYS A 111 -18.65 6.71 3.27
N ALA A 112 -19.06 7.57 2.36
CA ALA A 112 -18.23 7.95 1.24
C ALA A 112 -17.16 8.96 1.68
N GLY A 113 -15.98 8.89 1.05
CA GLY A 113 -14.88 9.82 1.30
C GLY A 113 -13.86 9.33 2.34
N ARG A 114 -12.99 10.25 2.78
CA ARG A 114 -11.95 10.00 3.78
C ARG A 114 -12.21 10.86 5.00
N LEU A 115 -11.94 10.29 6.17
CA LEU A 115 -12.04 11.00 7.43
C LEU A 115 -10.68 11.56 7.85
N SER A 116 -10.68 12.81 8.28
CA SER A 116 -9.53 13.42 8.95
C SER A 116 -9.23 12.73 10.29
N VAL A 117 -8.06 12.99 10.85
CA VAL A 117 -7.67 12.47 12.18
C VAL A 117 -8.70 12.88 13.24
N LYS A 118 -9.17 14.14 13.21
CA LYS A 118 -10.15 14.68 14.16
C LYS A 118 -11.49 13.96 14.05
N GLU A 119 -11.98 13.71 12.84
CA GLU A 119 -13.23 12.98 12.62
C GLU A 119 -13.08 11.52 13.04
N ALA A 120 -11.97 10.88 12.69
CA ALA A 120 -11.71 9.49 13.07
C ALA A 120 -11.64 9.28 14.59
N LEU A 121 -11.07 10.25 15.33
CA LEU A 121 -11.12 10.28 16.80
C LEU A 121 -12.56 10.46 17.31
N ALA A 122 -13.31 11.41 16.74
CA ALA A 122 -14.70 11.68 17.15
C ALA A 122 -15.64 10.48 16.90
N THR A 123 -15.35 9.66 15.89
CA THR A 123 -16.11 8.44 15.57
C THR A 123 -15.49 7.16 16.15
N ASN A 124 -14.46 7.26 16.99
CA ASN A 124 -13.75 6.13 17.59
C ASN A 124 -13.20 5.09 16.58
N ILE A 125 -12.85 5.54 15.37
CA ILE A 125 -12.15 4.69 14.39
C ILE A 125 -10.69 4.50 14.80
N ILE A 126 -10.11 5.50 15.45
CA ILE A 126 -8.79 5.44 16.09
C ILE A 126 -8.90 6.01 17.51
N ASP A 127 -7.98 5.61 18.39
CA ASP A 127 -7.79 6.23 19.69
C ASP A 127 -6.69 7.31 19.64
N SER A 128 -6.59 8.12 20.70
CA SER A 128 -5.61 9.21 20.77
C SER A 128 -4.17 8.70 20.63
N LYS A 129 -3.88 7.54 21.23
CA LYS A 129 -2.55 6.91 21.12
C LYS A 129 -2.21 6.59 19.67
N THR A 130 -3.11 5.96 18.93
CA THR A 130 -2.92 5.64 17.51
C THR A 130 -2.79 6.92 16.69
N ALA A 131 -3.54 7.97 17.01
CA ALA A 131 -3.42 9.26 16.34
C ALA A 131 -2.03 9.89 16.54
N ASP A 132 -1.54 9.95 17.78
CA ASP A 132 -0.22 10.50 18.11
C ASP A 132 0.90 9.71 17.40
N GLU A 133 0.82 8.39 17.47
CA GLU A 133 1.81 7.51 16.82
C GLU A 133 1.73 7.60 15.28
N LEU A 134 0.55 7.82 14.69
CA LEU A 134 0.43 8.03 13.23
C LEU A 134 0.93 9.41 12.79
N GLN A 135 0.96 10.41 13.68
CA GLN A 135 1.50 11.73 13.38
C GLN A 135 3.03 11.79 13.53
N ASP A 136 3.59 10.94 14.40
CA ASP A 136 5.03 10.82 14.58
C ASP A 136 5.66 9.86 13.55
N GLU A 137 6.24 10.44 12.49
CA GLU A 137 6.93 9.72 11.42
C GLU A 137 8.11 8.85 11.93
N THR A 138 8.68 9.16 13.11
CA THR A 138 9.80 8.37 13.67
C THR A 138 9.36 6.98 14.16
N THR A 139 8.07 6.80 14.40
CA THR A 139 7.50 5.51 14.82
C THR A 139 7.27 4.53 13.66
N TYR A 140 7.35 5.00 12.42
CA TYR A 140 7.03 4.19 11.25
C TYR A 140 8.07 3.09 11.03
N LYS A 141 7.59 1.85 10.92
CA LYS A 141 8.46 0.70 10.70
C LYS A 141 9.06 0.74 9.29
N LYS A 142 10.36 0.47 9.19
CA LYS A 142 11.10 0.39 7.92
C LYS A 142 11.02 -1.02 7.34
N GLU A 143 9.88 -1.34 6.73
CA GLU A 143 9.55 -2.70 6.27
C GLU A 143 9.63 -2.90 4.76
N LEU A 144 9.95 -1.84 4.00
CA LEU A 144 10.19 -1.89 2.56
C LEU A 144 11.69 -1.79 2.29
N VAL A 145 12.10 -2.23 1.10
CA VAL A 145 13.46 -2.03 0.59
C VAL A 145 13.42 -1.04 -0.57
N ASP A 146 14.26 0.00 -0.50
CA ASP A 146 14.41 0.97 -1.57
C ASP A 146 14.92 0.26 -2.85
N PRO A 147 14.20 0.33 -3.98
CA PRO A 147 14.60 -0.36 -5.20
C PRO A 147 15.94 0.12 -5.79
N ILE A 148 16.39 1.32 -5.44
CA ILE A 148 17.64 1.93 -5.90
C ILE A 148 18.74 1.76 -4.85
N THR A 149 18.53 2.27 -3.62
CA THR A 149 19.59 2.30 -2.60
C THR A 149 19.74 0.97 -1.85
N LYS A 150 18.73 0.09 -1.94
CA LYS A 150 18.63 -1.19 -1.21
C LYS A 150 18.55 -1.05 0.32
N GLU A 151 18.37 0.17 0.82
CA GLU A 151 18.18 0.43 2.24
C GLU A 151 16.76 0.09 2.69
N LYS A 152 16.59 -0.25 3.97
CA LYS A 152 15.25 -0.39 4.55
C LYS A 152 14.61 0.98 4.75
N ILE A 153 13.39 1.14 4.28
CA ILE A 153 12.64 2.40 4.29
C ILE A 153 11.20 2.18 4.78
N SER A 154 10.60 3.21 5.38
CA SER A 154 9.17 3.18 5.73
C SER A 154 8.28 3.42 4.52
N TYR A 155 6.98 3.16 4.65
CA TYR A 155 6.01 3.44 3.59
C TYR A 155 5.96 4.94 3.26
N LYS A 156 6.00 5.81 4.28
CA LYS A 156 6.15 7.26 4.09
C LYS A 156 7.38 7.65 3.29
N GLN A 157 8.54 7.11 3.66
CA GLN A 157 9.79 7.37 2.94
C GLN A 157 9.77 6.84 1.49
N ALA A 158 9.02 5.77 1.22
CA ALA A 158 8.78 5.32 -0.15
C ALA A 158 7.88 6.32 -0.90
N MET A 159 6.81 6.81 -0.28
CA MET A 159 5.93 7.83 -0.88
C MET A 159 6.67 9.14 -1.18
N ASP A 160 7.56 9.59 -0.30
CA ASP A 160 8.34 10.81 -0.51
C ASP A 160 9.32 10.69 -1.70
N ARG A 161 9.75 9.47 -2.03
CA ARG A 161 10.60 9.18 -3.19
C ARG A 161 9.82 8.94 -4.47
N CYS A 162 8.50 8.79 -4.40
CA CYS A 162 7.66 8.62 -5.58
C CYS A 162 7.68 9.89 -6.44
N LYS A 163 7.54 9.68 -7.75
CA LYS A 163 7.31 10.75 -8.72
C LYS A 163 5.89 10.66 -9.21
N ILE A 164 5.26 11.81 -9.41
CA ILE A 164 3.95 11.88 -10.06
C ILE A 164 4.17 11.69 -11.55
N ASP A 165 3.49 10.70 -12.13
CA ASP A 165 3.41 10.58 -13.59
C ASP A 165 2.41 11.60 -14.13
N ASN A 166 2.88 12.59 -14.88
CA ASN A 166 2.07 13.70 -15.38
C ASN A 166 0.91 13.26 -16.29
N HIS A 167 0.99 12.07 -16.89
CA HIS A 167 -0.07 11.55 -17.76
C HIS A 167 -1.20 10.84 -17.03
N THR A 168 -0.90 10.23 -15.88
CA THR A 168 -1.88 9.44 -15.10
C THR A 168 -2.25 10.09 -13.78
N GLY A 169 -1.44 11.01 -13.27
CA GLY A 169 -1.57 11.57 -11.92
C GLY A 169 -1.18 10.59 -10.81
N LEU A 170 -0.66 9.40 -11.15
CA LEU A 170 -0.33 8.36 -10.19
C LEU A 170 1.08 8.55 -9.62
N LEU A 171 1.26 8.17 -8.35
CA LEU A 171 2.56 8.11 -7.71
C LEU A 171 3.29 6.82 -8.11
N LEU A 172 4.49 6.99 -8.67
CA LEU A 172 5.36 5.89 -9.11
C LEU A 172 6.68 5.93 -8.35
N LEU A 173 7.02 4.83 -7.67
CA LEU A 173 8.33 4.65 -7.03
C LEU A 173 9.38 4.30 -8.10
N PRO A 174 10.47 5.07 -8.23
CA PRO A 174 11.54 4.75 -9.16
C PRO A 174 12.23 3.43 -8.79
N ALA A 175 12.57 2.63 -9.80
CA ALA A 175 13.33 1.39 -9.61
C ALA A 175 14.37 1.22 -10.71
N ALA A 176 15.53 0.66 -10.35
CA ALA A 176 16.62 0.38 -11.28
C ALA A 176 16.94 -1.11 -11.29
N SER A 177 17.26 -1.66 -12.47
CA SER A 177 17.79 -3.02 -12.55
C SER A 177 19.21 -3.02 -12.03
N THR A 178 19.52 -3.98 -11.15
CA THR A 178 20.89 -4.26 -10.69
C THR A 178 21.75 -4.93 -11.76
N ASP A 179 21.19 -5.28 -12.92
CA ASP A 179 21.92 -5.93 -14.03
C ASP A 179 22.87 -4.99 -14.80
N ALA A 180 23.10 -3.76 -14.31
CA ALA A 180 24.00 -2.80 -14.92
C ALA A 180 25.49 -3.03 -14.61
N THR A 181 25.89 -4.13 -13.95
CA THR A 181 27.28 -4.61 -13.99
C THR A 181 27.51 -5.43 -15.25
N GLY A 182 27.50 -4.79 -16.41
CA GLY A 182 27.70 -5.52 -17.67
C GLY A 182 27.39 -4.76 -18.96
N ALA A 183 27.61 -3.45 -19.03
CA ALA A 183 27.69 -2.78 -20.33
C ALA A 183 29.18 -2.72 -20.76
N PRO A 184 29.62 -3.47 -21.80
CA PRO A 184 30.87 -3.11 -22.45
C PRO A 184 30.69 -1.70 -23.02
N SER A 185 31.53 -0.78 -22.56
CA SER A 185 31.68 0.55 -23.14
C SER A 185 32.12 0.37 -24.60
N TYR A 186 31.17 0.42 -25.54
CA TYR A 186 31.48 0.66 -26.95
C TYR A 186 31.49 2.16 -27.17
N SER A 187 32.56 2.80 -26.72
CA SER A 187 33.04 4.06 -27.29
C SER A 187 34.45 3.82 -27.79
N ASN A 188 34.54 3.48 -29.07
CA ASN A 188 35.65 3.82 -29.98
C ASN A 188 35.37 3.26 -31.37
N TYR A 189 34.55 3.99 -32.14
CA TYR A 189 34.73 4.05 -33.59
C TYR A 189 34.82 5.52 -33.97
N ARG A 190 36.04 5.94 -34.32
CA ARG A 190 36.30 7.17 -35.06
C ARG A 190 36.04 6.87 -36.54
N PHE A 191 35.24 7.70 -37.20
CA PHE A 191 35.36 7.93 -38.64
C PHE A 191 36.20 9.18 -38.85
#